data_AF-A0A7W1D519-F1
#
_entry.id   AF-A0A7W1D519-F1
#
_cell.length_a   1.000
_cell.length_b   1.000
_cell.length_c   1.000
_cell.angle_alpha   90.00
_cell.angle_beta   90.00
_cell.angle_gamma   90.00
#
_symmetry.space_group_name_H-M   'P 1'
#
loop_
_entity.id
_entity.type
_entity.pdbx_description
1 polymer ?
#
loop_
_entity_poly.entity_id
_entity_poly.type
_entity_poly.pdbx_seq_one_letter_code
_entity_poly.pdbx_strand_id
1 'polypeptide(L)'
;MTFADAFAGDDPLFRHVRTWVRSPQTNGVVERFFGTLKYEHLYRATIGDGNALSVEVNLFRHTYNTLRPHQALDERTPRAAYLAVEHCD
;
A
#
# COMPACT_ATOMS: atom_id res chain seq x y z
N MET A 1 -2.80 -14.62 20.71
CA MET A 1 -1.87 -13.66 20.11
C MET A 1 -2.67 -12.57 19.44
N THR A 2 -2.63 -11.37 19.99
CA THR A 2 -3.21 -10.17 19.39
C THR A 2 -2.23 -9.55 18.40
N PHE A 3 -2.68 -8.60 17.57
CA PHE A 3 -1.76 -7.84 16.71
C PHE A 3 -0.75 -7.04 17.52
N ALA A 4 -1.12 -6.56 18.71
CA ALA A 4 -0.20 -5.85 19.59
C ALA A 4 0.94 -6.75 20.07
N ASP A 5 0.66 -8.02 20.34
CA ASP A 5 1.66 -9.01 20.77
C ASP A 5 2.77 -9.19 19.71
N ALA A 6 2.48 -8.95 18.43
CA ALA A 6 3.46 -9.07 17.34
C ALA A 6 4.58 -8.02 17.38
N PHE A 7 4.41 -6.94 18.16
CA PHE A 7 5.41 -5.86 18.31
C PHE A 7 6.07 -5.85 19.69
N ALA A 8 5.71 -6.77 20.58
CA ALA A 8 6.16 -6.81 21.97
C ALA A 8 7.23 -7.89 22.20
N GLY A 9 8.00 -7.75 23.29
CA GLY A 9 9.05 -8.68 23.69
C GLY A 9 10.46 -8.29 23.21
N ASP A 10 11.45 -9.08 23.62
CA ASP A 10 12.87 -8.86 23.30
C ASP A 10 13.22 -9.22 21.85
N ASP A 11 12.42 -10.09 21.22
CA ASP A 11 12.51 -10.47 19.80
C ASP A 11 11.12 -10.41 19.14
N PRO A 12 10.66 -9.21 18.75
CA PRO A 12 9.31 -9.02 18.21
C PRO A 12 9.20 -9.52 16.76
N LEU A 13 8.05 -10.10 16.42
CA LEU A 13 7.74 -10.53 15.05
C LEU A 13 7.79 -9.37 14.05
N PHE A 14 7.36 -8.18 14.45
CA PHE A 14 7.45 -6.96 13.65
C PHE A 14 8.19 -5.85 14.40
N ARG A 15 9.19 -5.28 13.72
CA ARG A 15 9.88 -4.07 14.19
C ARG A 15 9.11 -2.82 13.78
N HIS A 16 8.67 -2.01 14.75
CA HIS A 16 8.11 -0.70 14.46
C HIS A 16 9.23 0.30 14.13
N VAL A 17 9.21 0.84 12.90
CA VAL A 17 10.12 1.89 12.45
C VAL A 17 9.32 3.16 12.22
N ARG A 18 9.79 4.28 12.78
CA ARG A 18 9.21 5.62 12.57
C ARG A 18 10.08 6.41 11.61
N THR A 19 9.45 7.09 10.66
CA THR A 19 10.10 8.05 9.79
C THR A 19 10.45 9.32 10.55
N TRP A 20 11.44 10.06 10.05
CA TRP A 20 11.83 11.35 10.61
C TRP A 20 10.70 12.37 10.52
N VAL A 21 10.62 13.26 11.51
CA VAL A 21 9.66 14.37 11.54
C VAL A 21 9.91 15.30 10.36
N ARG A 22 8.85 15.77 9.69
CA ARG A 22 8.89 16.70 8.55
C ARG A 22 9.77 16.22 7.38
N SER A 23 9.86 14.91 7.17
CA SER A 23 10.67 14.29 6.11
C SER A 23 9.80 13.49 5.13
N PRO A 24 8.95 14.15 4.32
CA PRO A 24 7.96 13.48 3.46
C PRO A 24 8.59 12.48 2.48
N GLN A 25 9.83 12.74 2.04
CA GLN A 25 10.56 11.85 1.13
C GLN A 25 10.77 10.44 1.70
N THR A 26 10.85 10.30 3.04
CA THR A 26 10.99 8.99 3.70
C THR A 26 9.73 8.13 3.63
N ASN A 27 8.58 8.75 3.35
CA ASN A 27 7.29 8.08 3.18
C ASN A 27 6.76 8.18 1.74
N GLY A 28 7.62 8.57 0.79
CA GLY A 28 7.20 8.92 -0.57
C GLY A 28 6.48 7.81 -1.33
N VAL A 29 6.77 6.54 -1.03
CA VAL A 29 6.08 5.39 -1.66
C VAL A 29 4.60 5.38 -1.32
N VAL A 30 4.24 5.49 -0.03
CA VAL A 30 2.84 5.47 0.38
C VAL A 30 2.13 6.78 0.01
N GLU A 31 2.85 7.91 0.07
CA GLU A 31 2.30 9.20 -0.35
C GLU A 31 1.96 9.19 -1.85
N ARG A 32 2.83 8.63 -2.69
CA ARG A 32 2.56 8.45 -4.12
C ARG A 32 1.36 7.55 -4.36
N PHE A 33 1.25 6.42 -3.64
CA PHE A 33 0.08 5.55 -3.70
C PHE A 33 -1.22 6.29 -3.36
N PHE A 34 -1.24 7.06 -2.27
CA PHE A 34 -2.41 7.84 -1.88
C PHE A 34 -2.77 8.95 -2.87
N GLY A 35 -1.77 9.61 -3.45
CA GLY A 35 -1.99 10.57 -4.54
C GLY A 35 -2.73 9.92 -5.71
N THR A 36 -2.22 8.77 -6.18
CA THR A 36 -2.86 8.00 -7.24
C THR A 36 -4.28 7.58 -6.89
N LEU A 37 -4.51 7.00 -5.70
CA LEU A 37 -5.86 6.60 -5.24
C LEU A 37 -6.85 7.77 -5.30
N LYS A 38 -6.45 8.94 -4.80
CA LYS A 38 -7.33 10.11 -4.74
C LYS A 38 -7.66 10.64 -6.14
N TYR A 39 -6.64 10.96 -6.93
CA TYR A 39 -6.82 11.70 -8.18
C TYR A 39 -7.31 10.83 -9.36
N GLU A 40 -6.91 9.57 -9.39
CA GLU A 40 -7.29 8.68 -10.50
C GLU A 40 -8.59 7.92 -10.23
N HIS A 41 -9.02 7.81 -8.97
CA HIS A 41 -10.19 6.99 -8.60
C HIS A 41 -11.18 7.73 -7.71
N LEU A 42 -10.84 8.05 -6.45
CA LEU A 42 -11.83 8.55 -5.49
C LEU A 42 -12.48 9.89 -5.88
N TYR A 43 -11.71 10.83 -6.43
CA TYR A 43 -12.24 12.12 -6.88
C TYR A 43 -13.10 12.03 -8.15
N ARG A 44 -13.15 10.86 -8.78
CA ARG A 44 -13.97 10.58 -9.97
C ARG A 44 -15.20 9.74 -9.64
N ALA A 45 -15.34 9.26 -8.41
CA ALA A 45 -16.43 8.41 -7.96
C ALA A 45 -17.45 9.20 -7.13
N THR A 46 -18.72 8.82 -7.21
CA THR A 46 -19.76 9.33 -6.31
C THR A 46 -19.78 8.46 -5.05
N ILE A 47 -19.33 9.01 -3.92
CA ILE A 47 -19.18 8.30 -2.65
C ILE A 47 -20.09 8.96 -1.61
N GLY A 48 -21.17 8.27 -1.22
CA GLY A 48 -22.18 8.82 -0.30
C GLY A 48 -21.90 8.53 1.17
N ASP A 49 -21.16 7.46 1.48
CA ASP A 49 -20.90 7.02 2.85
C ASP A 49 -19.57 6.24 2.97
N GLY A 50 -19.24 5.84 4.20
CA GLY A 50 -18.01 5.10 4.49
C GLY A 50 -17.98 3.67 3.92
N ASN A 51 -19.14 3.04 3.72
CA ASN A 51 -19.19 1.70 3.11
C ASN A 51 -18.89 1.80 1.61
N ALA A 52 -19.50 2.77 0.92
CA ALA A 52 -19.18 3.09 -0.47
C ALA A 52 -17.69 3.44 -0.63
N LEU A 53 -17.12 4.24 0.28
CA LEU A 53 -15.69 4.54 0.27
C LEU A 53 -14.83 3.27 0.40
N SER A 54 -15.19 2.37 1.30
CA SER A 54 -14.48 1.09 1.49
C SER A 54 -14.49 0.24 0.23
N VAL A 55 -15.63 0.18 -0.47
CA VAL A 55 -15.76 -0.54 -1.75
C VAL A 55 -14.84 0.06 -2.80
N GLU A 56 -14.89 1.38 -3.03
CA GLU A 56 -14.02 2.05 -4.02
C GLU A 56 -12.53 1.86 -3.70
N VAL A 57 -12.13 2.02 -2.43
CA VAL A 57 -10.73 1.78 -2.01
C VAL A 57 -10.28 0.34 -2.30
N ASN A 58 -11.15 -0.65 -2.07
CA ASN A 58 -10.83 -2.05 -2.37
C ASN A 58 -10.74 -2.33 -3.88
N LEU A 59 -11.64 -1.74 -4.68
CA LEU A 59 -11.61 -1.84 -6.14
C LEU A 59 -10.34 -1.24 -6.72
N PHE A 60 -9.96 -0.05 -6.25
CA PHE A 60 -8.70 0.57 -6.61
C PHE A 60 -7.51 -0.29 -6.20
N ARG A 61 -7.48 -0.79 -4.96
CA ARG A 61 -6.37 -1.63 -4.47
C ARG A 61 -6.20 -2.88 -5.33
N HIS A 62 -7.31 -3.52 -5.73
CA HIS A 62 -7.25 -4.66 -6.64
C HIS A 62 -6.63 -4.23 -7.98
N THR A 63 -7.22 -3.24 -8.65
CA THR A 63 -6.74 -2.75 -9.95
C THR A 63 -5.27 -2.34 -9.92
N TYR A 64 -4.86 -1.57 -8.90
CA TYR A 64 -3.49 -1.10 -8.73
C TYR A 64 -2.51 -2.26 -8.58
N ASN A 65 -2.83 -3.26 -7.74
CA ASN A 65 -1.90 -4.35 -7.44
C ASN A 65 -1.88 -5.45 -8.51
N THR A 66 -3.01 -5.72 -9.17
CA THR A 66 -3.16 -6.91 -10.01
C THR A 66 -3.28 -6.63 -11.50
N LEU A 67 -3.70 -5.42 -11.90
CA LEU A 67 -3.99 -5.09 -13.29
C LEU A 67 -3.11 -3.96 -13.84
N ARG A 68 -2.72 -2.99 -13.01
CA ARG A 68 -1.96 -1.81 -13.45
C ARG A 68 -0.48 -2.17 -13.67
N PRO A 69 0.07 -2.00 -14.88
CA PRO A 69 1.51 -2.08 -15.10
C PRO A 69 2.22 -0.82 -14.57
N HIS A 70 3.42 -1.00 -14.05
CA HIS A 70 4.25 0.11 -13.55
C HIS A 70 5.59 0.13 -14.28
N GLN A 71 5.89 1.26 -14.92
CA GLN A 71 7.19 1.50 -15.58
C GLN A 71 8.39 1.22 -14.66
N ALA A 72 8.31 1.61 -13.39
CA ALA A 72 9.37 1.37 -12.41
C ALA A 72 9.57 -0.12 -12.05
N LEU A 73 8.67 -1.01 -12.49
CA LEU A 73 8.68 -2.46 -12.26
C LEU A 73 8.82 -3.24 -13.58
N ASP A 74 9.41 -2.64 -14.62
CA ASP A 74 9.52 -3.24 -15.96
C ASP A 74 8.16 -3.59 -16.56
N GLU A 75 7.19 -2.69 -16.40
CA GLU A 75 5.79 -2.87 -16.81
C GLU A 75 5.04 -4.03 -16.11
N ARG A 76 5.62 -4.61 -15.06
CA ARG A 76 4.92 -5.59 -14.22
C ARG A 76 3.94 -4.88 -13.29
N THR A 77 2.93 -5.65 -12.86
CA THR A 77 2.05 -5.22 -11.77
C THR A 77 2.77 -5.37 -10.43
N PRO A 78 2.39 -4.61 -9.38
CA PRO A 78 3.01 -4.73 -8.07
C PRO A 78 2.95 -6.15 -7.52
N ARG A 79 1.83 -6.87 -7.73
CA ARG A 79 1.69 -8.27 -7.34
C ARG A 79 2.66 -9.17 -8.10
N ALA A 80 2.80 -9.00 -9.41
CA ALA A 80 3.72 -9.81 -10.21
C ALA A 80 5.18 -9.55 -9.79
N ALA A 81 5.56 -8.29 -9.57
CA ALA A 81 6.89 -7.94 -9.09
C ALA A 81 7.18 -8.54 -7.71
N TYR A 82 6.24 -8.46 -6.77
CA TYR A 82 6.37 -9.03 -5.43
C TYR A 82 6.54 -10.56 -5.45
N LEU A 83 5.74 -11.26 -6.26
CA LEU A 83 5.80 -12.72 -6.36
C LEU A 83 7.01 -13.23 -7.17
N ALA A 84 7.62 -12.38 -8.00
CA ALA A 84 8.80 -12.71 -8.79
C ALA A 84 10.11 -12.63 -7.99
N VAL A 85 10.08 -12.09 -6.77
CA VAL A 85 11.21 -12.15 -5.85
C VAL A 85 11.24 -13.57 -5.28
N GLU A 86 12.11 -14.42 -5.85
CA GLU A 86 12.52 -15.66 -5.20
C GLU A 86 12.89 -15.34 -3.74
N HIS A 87 12.32 -16.09 -2.79
CA HIS A 87 12.72 -15.96 -1.40
C HIS A 87 14.18 -16.38 -1.32
N CYS A 88 15.09 -15.41 -1.26
CA CYS A 88 16.46 -15.67 -0.88
C CYS A 88 16.41 -16.01 0.62
N ASP A 89 16.60 -17.29 0.94
CA ASP A 89 16.86 -17.77 2.30
C ASP A 89 18.03 -16.98 2.95
#